data_AF-A0A2P9FAH7-F1
#
_entry.id   AF-A0A2P9FAH7-F1
#
_cell.length_a   1.000
_cell.length_b   1.000
_cell.length_c   1.000
_cell.angle_alpha   90.00
_cell.angle_beta   90.00
_cell.angle_gamma   90.00
#
_symmetry.space_group_name_H-M   'P 1'
#
loop_
_entity.id
_entity.type
_entity.pdbx_description
1 polymer ?
#
loop_
_entity_poly.entity_id
_entity_poly.type
_entity_poly.pdbx_seq_one_letter_code
_entity_poly.pdbx_strand_id
1 'polypeptide(L)'
;MASGTPPLTPEQAVELVRARYAQPRQADGSPAELRVHEFDIGYLVYAALPPGTGPSDRPLPAPPGGAKVVVSKETGETVTVPNLPAEQAVALYRRHHARAAQRRGPLR
;
A
#
# COMPACT_ATOMS: atom_id res chain seq x y z
N MET A 1 -2.36 -17.59 -9.48
CA MET A 1 -1.77 -16.35 -8.94
C MET A 1 -2.64 -15.22 -9.45
N ALA A 2 -3.43 -14.55 -8.60
CA ALA A 2 -4.49 -13.64 -9.05
C ALA A 2 -3.90 -12.41 -9.75
N SER A 3 -3.87 -12.46 -11.08
CA SER A 3 -3.72 -11.36 -12.01
C SER A 3 -4.97 -10.48 -11.90
N GLY A 4 -4.86 -9.39 -11.16
CA GLY A 4 -5.91 -8.37 -11.14
C GLY A 4 -5.80 -7.53 -12.40
N THR A 5 -6.93 -7.07 -12.94
CA THR A 5 -6.93 -6.03 -13.97
C THR A 5 -6.10 -4.84 -13.46
N PRO A 6 -5.17 -4.30 -14.27
CA PRO A 6 -4.36 -3.16 -13.87
C PRO A 6 -5.27 -1.99 -13.47
N PRO A 7 -5.10 -1.39 -12.27
CA PRO A 7 -5.89 -0.24 -11.88
C PRO A 7 -5.54 0.96 -12.75
N LEU A 8 -6.57 1.61 -13.28
CA LEU A 8 -6.46 2.85 -14.04
C LEU A 8 -6.69 4.08 -13.17
N THR A 9 -7.25 3.90 -11.96
CA THR A 9 -7.56 4.99 -11.04
C THR A 9 -7.17 4.65 -9.60
N PRO A 10 -6.93 5.67 -8.73
CA PRO A 10 -6.65 5.46 -7.32
C PRO A 10 -7.75 4.69 -6.58
N GLU A 11 -9.02 4.91 -6.95
CA GLU A 11 -10.18 4.23 -6.37
C GLU A 11 -10.16 2.74 -6.70
N GLN A 12 -9.83 2.38 -7.95
CA GLN A 12 -9.68 0.97 -8.35
C GLN A 12 -8.55 0.27 -7.57
N ALA A 13 -7.46 0.98 -7.27
CA ALA A 13 -6.39 0.44 -6.43
C ALA A 13 -6.86 0.17 -5.00
N VAL A 14 -7.68 1.06 -4.43
CA VAL A 14 -8.30 0.85 -3.11
C VAL A 14 -9.22 -0.36 -3.12
N GLU A 15 -10.06 -0.51 -4.13
CA GLU A 15 -10.96 -1.67 -4.28
C GLU A 15 -10.20 -2.99 -4.40
N LEU A 16 -9.11 -3.03 -5.16
CA LEU A 16 -8.23 -4.20 -5.25
C LEU A 16 -7.63 -4.60 -3.90
N VAL A 17 -7.23 -3.62 -3.10
CA VAL A 17 -6.71 -3.86 -1.74
C VAL A 17 -7.82 -4.33 -0.81
N ARG A 18 -9.01 -3.72 -0.86
CA ARG A 18 -10.18 -4.14 -0.06
C ARG A 18 -10.62 -5.57 -0.38
N ALA A 19 -10.58 -5.96 -1.65
CA ALA A 19 -10.95 -7.31 -2.08
C ALA A 19 -9.93 -8.37 -1.63
N ARG A 20 -8.65 -7.99 -1.50
CA ARG A 20 -7.54 -8.93 -1.29
C ARG A 20 -7.05 -9.03 0.16
N TYR A 21 -7.09 -7.93 0.88
CA TYR A 21 -6.70 -7.85 2.29
C TYR A 21 -7.95 -7.47 3.08
N ALA A 22 -8.51 -8.47 3.79
CA ALA A 22 -9.74 -8.36 4.55
C ALA A 22 -9.86 -6.98 5.23
N GLN A 23 -10.98 -6.30 4.92
CA GLN A 23 -11.25 -4.90 5.26
C GLN A 23 -10.83 -4.58 6.70
N PRO A 24 -9.77 -3.79 6.93
CA PRO A 24 -9.49 -3.30 8.27
C PRO A 24 -10.73 -2.56 8.73
N ARG A 25 -11.29 -2.98 9.88
CA ARG A 25 -12.47 -2.35 10.46
C ARG A 25 -12.05 -1.44 11.60
N GLN A 26 -12.75 -0.32 11.75
CA GLN A 26 -12.66 0.51 12.93
C GLN A 26 -13.28 -0.22 14.14
N ALA A 27 -13.08 0.33 15.34
CA ALA A 27 -13.62 -0.25 16.57
C ALA A 27 -15.17 -0.34 16.58
N ASP A 28 -15.83 0.47 15.76
CA ASP A 28 -17.29 0.47 15.56
C ASP A 28 -17.76 -0.56 14.49
N GLY A 29 -16.85 -1.30 13.87
CA GLY A 29 -17.14 -2.27 12.82
C GLY A 29 -17.25 -1.69 11.40
N SER A 30 -17.14 -0.37 11.23
CA SER A 30 -17.12 0.27 9.92
C SER A 30 -15.79 0.04 9.18
N PRO A 31 -15.75 0.07 7.84
CA PRO A 31 -14.51 -0.08 7.10
C PRO A 31 -13.60 1.12 7.37
N ALA A 32 -12.34 0.86 7.76
CA ALA A 32 -11.35 1.91 7.94
C ALA A 32 -11.18 2.72 6.64
N GLU A 33 -11.00 4.02 6.81
CA GLU A 33 -10.64 4.92 5.72
C GLU A 33 -9.31 4.45 5.12
N LEU A 34 -9.34 4.06 3.84
CA LEU A 34 -8.14 3.74 3.09
C LEU A 34 -7.78 4.98 2.27
N ARG A 35 -6.56 5.47 2.48
CA ARG A 35 -5.96 6.51 1.65
C ARG A 35 -5.08 5.89 0.59
N VAL A 36 -5.02 6.57 -0.53
CA VAL A 36 -4.20 6.19 -1.67
C VAL A 36 -3.25 7.34 -2.00
N HIS A 37 -2.00 6.98 -2.24
CA HIS A 37 -0.98 7.88 -2.76
C HIS A 37 -0.52 7.33 -4.10
N GLU A 38 -0.85 8.05 -5.17
CA GLU A 38 -0.46 7.69 -6.53
C GLU A 38 1.00 8.08 -6.80
N PHE A 39 1.73 7.18 -7.46
CA PHE A 39 3.08 7.44 -7.94
C PHE A 39 3.29 6.87 -9.35
N ASP A 40 4.49 7.03 -9.89
CA ASP A 40 4.85 6.74 -11.28
C ASP A 40 4.51 5.31 -11.73
N ILE A 41 4.84 4.30 -10.92
CA ILE A 41 4.68 2.88 -11.28
C ILE A 41 3.60 2.15 -10.46
N GLY A 42 2.84 2.86 -9.62
CA GLY A 42 1.86 2.22 -8.74
C GLY A 42 1.01 3.17 -7.90
N TYR A 43 0.27 2.55 -6.98
CA TYR A 43 -0.56 3.21 -5.97
C TYR A 43 -0.21 2.65 -4.60
N LEU A 44 0.14 3.51 -3.64
CA LEU A 44 0.35 3.12 -2.25
C LEU A 44 -0.95 3.31 -1.46
N VAL A 45 -1.56 2.21 -1.05
CA VAL A 45 -2.78 2.18 -0.25
C VAL A 45 -2.44 1.91 1.22
N TYR A 46 -3.02 2.68 2.13
CA TYR A 46 -2.82 2.51 3.57
C TYR A 46 -4.05 2.97 4.35
N ALA A 47 -4.29 2.34 5.51
CA ALA A 47 -5.32 2.79 6.43
C ALA A 47 -4.92 4.14 7.06
N ALA A 48 -5.81 5.12 6.93
CA ALA A 48 -5.74 6.36 7.69
C ALA A 48 -6.39 6.12 9.04
N LEU A 49 -5.60 5.63 9.99
CA LEU A 49 -5.99 5.67 11.39
C LEU A 49 -5.69 7.07 11.92
N PRO A 50 -6.61 7.70 12.66
CA PRO A 50 -6.30 8.95 13.34
C PRO A 50 -5.04 8.74 14.21
N PRO A 51 -4.10 9.69 14.24
CA PRO A 51 -2.97 9.60 15.15
C PRO A 51 -3.54 9.47 16.56
N GLY A 52 -3.23 8.36 17.24
CA GLY A 52 -3.61 8.24 18.65
C GLY A 52 -2.91 9.35 19.41
N THR A 53 -3.66 10.20 20.09
CA THR A 53 -3.08 11.24 20.95
C THR A 53 -2.61 10.56 22.24
N GLY A 54 -1.29 10.49 22.43
CA GLY A 54 -0.72 9.97 23.67
C GLY A 54 -0.93 10.94 24.82
N PRO A 55 -0.71 10.51 26.09
CA PRO A 55 -0.58 11.45 27.19
C PRO A 55 0.57 12.41 26.82
N SER A 56 0.27 13.73 26.76
CA SER A 56 1.13 14.83 26.27
C SER A 56 1.00 15.26 24.80
N ASP A 57 -0.11 14.99 24.11
CA ASP A 57 -0.36 15.43 22.72
C ASP A 57 0.66 14.90 21.69
N ARG A 58 1.48 13.93 22.11
CA ARG A 58 2.48 13.30 21.25
C ARG A 58 1.79 12.27 20.35
N PRO A 59 2.09 12.23 19.05
CA PRO A 59 1.61 11.17 18.17
C PRO A 59 2.07 9.82 18.70
N LEU A 60 1.12 8.92 18.98
CA LEU A 60 1.44 7.54 19.29
C LEU A 60 2.02 6.87 18.04
N PRO A 61 3.05 6.02 18.19
CA PRO A 61 3.51 5.19 17.09
C PRO A 61 2.35 4.35 16.57
N ALA A 62 2.28 4.18 15.25
CA ALA A 62 1.26 3.34 14.64
C ALA A 62 1.33 1.91 15.24
N PRO A 63 0.17 1.25 15.46
CA PRO A 63 0.17 -0.08 16.03
C PRO A 63 1.06 -1.04 15.25
N PRO A 64 1.81 -1.93 15.93
CA PRO A 64 2.59 -2.95 15.24
C PRO A 64 1.66 -3.83 14.40
N GLY A 65 1.99 -4.01 13.11
CA GLY A 65 1.17 -4.77 12.15
C GLY A 65 0.48 -3.92 11.07
N GLY A 66 0.59 -2.60 11.10
CA GLY A 66 0.12 -1.76 9.99
C GLY A 66 0.89 -2.05 8.70
N ALA A 67 0.33 -2.82 7.77
CA ALA A 67 0.89 -3.02 6.44
C ALA A 67 0.40 -1.91 5.52
N LYS A 68 1.30 -1.28 4.75
CA LYS A 68 0.90 -0.53 3.55
C LYS A 68 0.97 -1.47 2.37
N VAL A 69 0.11 -1.28 1.37
CA VAL A 69 0.05 -2.13 0.19
C VAL A 69 0.30 -1.28 -1.03
N VAL A 70 1.28 -1.68 -1.84
CA VAL A 70 1.49 -1.10 -3.17
C VAL A 70 0.71 -1.92 -4.18
N VAL A 71 -0.05 -1.26 -5.06
CA VAL A 71 -0.68 -1.85 -6.23
C VAL A 71 0.09 -1.39 -7.47
N SER A 72 0.59 -2.34 -8.26
CA SER A 72 1.27 -2.06 -9.52
C SER A 72 0.28 -1.53 -10.55
N LYS A 73 0.63 -0.41 -11.21
CA LYS A 73 -0.12 0.13 -12.35
C LYS A 73 0.02 -0.73 -13.61
N GLU A 74 1.12 -1.47 -13.74
CA GLU A 74 1.39 -2.29 -14.93
C GLU A 74 0.67 -3.65 -14.85
N THR A 75 0.64 -4.25 -13.66
CA THR A 75 0.22 -5.66 -13.50
C THR A 75 -0.99 -5.85 -12.59
N GLY A 76 -1.40 -4.82 -11.85
CA GLY A 76 -2.40 -4.96 -10.78
C GLY A 76 -1.94 -5.81 -9.59
N GLU A 77 -0.66 -6.21 -9.55
CA GLU A 77 -0.11 -6.98 -8.44
C GLU A 77 -0.02 -6.14 -7.17
N THR A 78 -0.32 -6.77 -6.03
CA THR A 78 -0.26 -6.15 -4.71
C THR A 78 0.98 -6.62 -3.95
N VAL A 79 1.69 -5.68 -3.34
CA VAL A 79 2.90 -5.95 -2.56
C VAL A 79 2.78 -5.28 -1.21
N THR A 80 2.90 -6.05 -0.13
CA THR A 80 2.98 -5.51 1.21
C THR A 80 4.33 -4.86 1.44
N VAL A 81 4.33 -3.59 1.86
CA VAL A 81 5.53 -2.83 2.22
C VAL A 81 5.49 -2.44 3.70
N PRO A 82 6.66 -2.23 4.33
CA PRO A 82 6.74 -1.79 5.72
C PRO A 82 5.97 -0.49 5.96
N ASN A 83 5.56 -0.25 7.21
CA ASN A 83 4.86 0.98 7.62
C ASN A 83 5.79 2.21 7.70
N LEU A 84 6.48 2.51 6.61
CA LEU A 84 7.31 3.70 6.46
C LEU A 84 6.45 4.89 5.98
N PRO A 85 6.94 6.14 6.11
CA PRO A 85 6.35 7.27 5.42
C PRO A 85 6.18 6.99 3.92
N ALA A 86 5.14 7.54 3.30
CA ALA A 86 4.75 7.22 1.92
C ALA A 86 5.93 7.29 0.94
N GLU A 87 6.67 8.39 0.95
CA GLU A 87 7.87 8.61 0.11
C GLU A 87 8.92 7.50 0.28
N GLN A 88 9.18 7.08 1.53
CA GLN A 88 10.16 6.04 1.83
C GLN A 88 9.67 4.66 1.39
N ALA A 89 8.38 4.37 1.57
CA ALA A 89 7.76 3.14 1.10
C ALA A 89 7.79 3.04 -0.44
N VAL A 90 7.51 4.15 -1.14
CA VAL A 90 7.61 4.26 -2.61
C VAL A 90 9.05 4.07 -3.07
N ALA A 91 10.02 4.74 -2.45
CA ALA A 91 11.44 4.59 -2.78
C ALA A 91 11.92 3.14 -2.58
N LEU A 92 11.49 2.49 -1.51
CA LEU A 92 11.77 1.08 -1.26
C LEU A 92 11.20 0.20 -2.39
N TYR A 93 9.94 0.41 -2.75
CA TYR A 93 9.28 -0.32 -3.83
C TYR A 93 10.00 -0.14 -5.18
N ARG A 94 10.32 1.10 -5.57
CA ARG A 94 11.08 1.40 -6.79
C ARG A 94 12.40 0.64 -6.85
N ARG A 95 13.15 0.60 -5.72
CA ARG A 95 14.42 -0.13 -5.63
C ARG A 95 14.23 -1.64 -5.81
N HIS A 96 13.20 -2.23 -5.21
CA HIS A 96 12.89 -3.65 -5.39
C HIS A 96 12.45 -3.96 -6.82
N HIS A 97 11.62 -3.11 -7.42
CA HIS A 97 11.14 -3.27 -8.80
C HIS A 97 12.29 -3.19 -9.81
N ALA A 98 13.16 -2.19 -9.69
CA ALA A 98 14.34 -2.05 -10.54
C ALA A 98 15.28 -3.26 -10.43
N ARG A 99 15.46 -3.83 -9.23
CA ARG A 99 16.26 -5.05 -9.05
C ARG A 99 15.60 -6.28 -9.67
N ALA A 100 14.27 -6.40 -9.59
CA ALA A 100 13.54 -7.49 -10.23
C ALA A 100 13.62 -7.42 -11.76
N ALA A 101 13.52 -6.22 -12.34
CA ALA A 101 13.69 -6.00 -13.78
C ALA A 101 15.11 -6.39 -14.25
N GLN A 102 16.15 -6.05 -13.48
CA GLN A 102 17.53 -6.44 -13.78
C GLN A 102 17.76 -7.96 -13.73
N ARG A 103 17.04 -8.70 -12.87
CA ARG A 103 17.09 -10.17 -12.83
C ARG A 103 16.35 -10.85 -13.97
N ARG A 104 15.41 -10.14 -14.61
CA ARG A 104 14.69 -10.57 -15.83
C ARG A 104 15.45 -10.16 -17.11
N GLY A 105 16.78 -10.05 -17.04
CA GLY A 105 17.64 -9.65 -18.16
C GLY A 105 17.29 -10.37 -19.48
N PRO A 106 17.62 -9.74 -20.62
CA PRO A 106 17.05 -10.10 -21.92
C PRO A 106 17.26 -11.59 -22.19
N LEU A 107 16.20 -12.27 -22.64
CA LEU A 107 16.35 -13.58 -23.26
C LEU A 107 17.36 -13.42 -24.40
N ARG A 108 18.55 -13.97 -24.21
CA ARG A 108 19.53 -14.19 -25.27
C ARG A 108 19.16 -15.44 -26.04
#